data_AF-A0A420I649-F1
#
_entry.id   AF-A0A420I649-F1
#
_cell.length_a   1.000
_cell.length_b   1.000
_cell.length_c   1.000
_cell.angle_alpha   90.00
_cell.angle_beta   90.00
_cell.angle_gamma   90.00
#
_symmetry.space_group_name_H-M   'P 1'
#
loop_
_entity.id
_entity.type
_entity.pdbx_description
1 polymer ?
#
loop_
_entity_poly.entity_id
_entity_poly.type
_entity_poly.pdbx_seq_one_letter_code
_entity_poly.pdbx_strand_id
1 'polypeptide(L)'
;MSEVESTDPTTSAEAVLKATKTQLDKYINERIRDYETAQLCGRDLGSEWQIDFANFSVASFKKAGETDKLCNHLRSHNVYIAKGIASRMPSYMVVALKQP
;
A
#
# COMPACT_ATOMS: atom_id res chain seq x y z
N MET A 1 -28.44 -2.85 -19.78
CA MET A 1 -27.10 -2.27 -19.71
C MET A 1 -26.52 -2.74 -18.39
N SER A 2 -25.55 -3.65 -18.43
CA SER A 2 -24.87 -4.08 -17.21
C SER A 2 -23.80 -3.04 -16.91
N GLU A 3 -23.98 -2.28 -15.83
CA GLU A 3 -22.88 -1.53 -15.23
C GLU A 3 -21.80 -2.54 -14.89
N VAL A 4 -20.73 -2.52 -15.68
CA VAL A 4 -19.48 -3.16 -15.32
C VAL A 4 -18.98 -2.45 -14.08
N GLU A 5 -19.18 -3.10 -12.94
CA GLU A 5 -18.56 -2.77 -11.67
C GLU A 5 -17.06 -2.57 -11.93
N SER A 6 -16.63 -1.31 -11.87
CA SER A 6 -15.24 -0.92 -12.11
C SER A 6 -14.39 -1.65 -11.08
N THR A 7 -13.63 -2.64 -11.54
CA THR A 7 -12.68 -3.43 -10.76
C THR A 7 -11.40 -2.64 -10.49
N ASP A 8 -11.53 -1.37 -10.10
CA ASP A 8 -10.40 -0.62 -9.59
C ASP A 8 -10.24 -0.96 -8.10
N PRO A 9 -9.17 -1.67 -7.68
CA PRO A 9 -8.90 -1.98 -6.27
C PRO A 9 -8.55 -0.74 -5.43
N THR A 10 -8.58 0.44 -6.07
CA THR A 10 -8.12 1.70 -5.52
C THR A 10 -9.24 2.36 -4.73
N THR A 11 -9.09 2.43 -3.42
CA THR A 11 -10.03 3.18 -2.56
C THR A 11 -9.95 4.68 -2.90
N SER A 12 -11.09 5.38 -2.96
CA SER A 12 -11.12 6.78 -3.36
C SER A 12 -10.47 7.70 -2.33
N ALA A 13 -9.90 8.82 -2.77
CA ALA A 13 -9.26 9.78 -1.86
C ALA A 13 -10.20 10.29 -0.75
N GLU A 14 -11.48 10.51 -1.08
CA GLU A 14 -12.48 10.91 -0.08
C GLU A 14 -12.77 9.80 0.95
N ALA A 15 -12.82 8.54 0.50
CA ALA A 15 -13.04 7.40 1.38
C ALA A 15 -11.86 7.25 2.35
N VAL A 16 -10.62 7.35 1.86
CA VAL A 16 -9.40 7.30 2.69
C VAL A 16 -9.38 8.40 3.74
N LEU A 17 -9.75 9.63 3.37
CA LEU A 17 -9.74 10.77 4.29
C LEU A 17 -10.71 10.56 5.46
N LYS A 18 -11.90 10.03 5.17
CA LYS A 18 -12.96 9.78 6.16
C LYS A 18 -12.78 8.46 6.93
N ALA A 19 -11.99 7.53 6.41
CA ALA A 19 -11.80 6.21 6.99
C ALA A 19 -11.21 6.26 8.41
N THR A 20 -11.76 5.47 9.32
CA THR A 20 -11.24 5.28 10.69
C THR A 20 -9.92 4.50 10.68
N LYS A 21 -9.20 4.52 11.81
CA LYS A 21 -7.98 3.70 11.98
C LYS A 21 -8.25 2.22 11.65
N THR A 22 -9.31 1.64 12.21
CA THR A 22 -9.67 0.24 12.00
C THR A 22 -9.93 -0.08 10.53
N GLN A 23 -10.56 0.82 9.78
CA GLN A 23 -10.81 0.63 8.35
C GLN A 23 -9.51 0.68 7.53
N LEU A 24 -8.61 1.59 7.87
CA LEU A 24 -7.29 1.67 7.21
C LEU A 24 -6.43 0.44 7.53
N ASP A 25 -6.44 -0.01 8.78
CA ASP A 25 -5.73 -1.22 9.22
C ASP A 25 -6.28 -2.47 8.53
N LYS A 26 -7.62 -2.58 8.39
CA LYS A 26 -8.27 -3.65 7.64
C LYS A 26 -7.83 -3.65 6.18
N TYR A 27 -7.85 -2.50 5.53
CA TYR A 27 -7.43 -2.36 4.13
C TYR A 27 -5.97 -2.80 3.93
N ILE A 28 -5.05 -2.34 4.79
CA ILE A 28 -3.63 -2.75 4.73
C ILE A 28 -3.49 -4.28 4.84
N ASN A 29 -4.20 -4.90 5.77
CA ASN A 29 -4.14 -6.34 5.98
C ASN A 29 -4.72 -7.13 4.80
N GLU A 30 -5.79 -6.64 4.17
CA GLU A 30 -6.38 -7.25 2.98
C GLU A 30 -5.39 -7.20 1.81
N ARG A 31 -4.76 -6.05 1.54
CA ARG A 31 -3.78 -5.93 0.47
C ARG A 31 -2.55 -6.82 0.67
N ILE A 32 -2.03 -6.94 1.90
CA ILE A 32 -0.94 -7.88 2.19
C ILE A 32 -1.34 -9.32 1.84
N ARG A 33 -2.56 -9.75 2.19
CA ARG A 33 -3.05 -11.09 1.87
C ARG A 33 -3.17 -11.32 0.36
N ASP A 34 -3.64 -10.30 -0.36
CA ASP A 34 -3.76 -10.38 -1.82
C ASP A 34 -2.38 -10.53 -2.47
N TYR A 35 -1.38 -9.77 -2.00
CA TYR A 35 0.00 -9.90 -2.47
C TYR A 35 0.60 -11.29 -2.20
N GLU A 36 0.35 -11.85 -1.01
CA GLU A 36 0.79 -13.21 -0.65
C GLU A 36 0.10 -14.27 -1.52
N THR A 37 -1.20 -14.12 -1.77
CA THR A 37 -1.99 -15.04 -2.60
C THR A 37 -1.52 -15.03 -4.06
N ALA A 38 -1.21 -13.84 -4.58
CA ALA A 38 -0.67 -13.66 -5.92
C ALA A 38 0.86 -13.90 -6.00
N GLN A 39 1.52 -14.24 -4.88
CA GLN A 39 2.96 -14.48 -4.77
C GLN A 39 3.82 -13.33 -5.33
N LEU A 40 3.36 -12.09 -5.15
CA LEU A 40 4.04 -10.92 -5.69
C LEU A 40 5.37 -10.66 -4.97
N CYS A 41 6.39 -10.28 -5.72
CA CYS A 41 7.67 -9.87 -5.17
C CYS A 41 8.37 -8.83 -6.06
N GLY A 42 9.41 -8.19 -5.54
CA GLY A 42 10.29 -7.29 -6.28
C GLY A 42 9.53 -6.18 -6.99
N ARG A 43 9.67 -6.10 -8.32
CA ARG A 43 9.05 -5.04 -9.12
C ARG A 43 7.53 -5.15 -9.17
N ASP A 44 6.98 -6.35 -9.24
CA ASP A 44 5.54 -6.56 -9.41
C ASP A 44 4.81 -6.12 -8.14
N LEU A 45 5.29 -6.61 -6.98
CA LEU A 45 4.81 -6.12 -5.68
C LEU A 45 5.00 -4.61 -5.53
N GLY A 46 6.14 -4.10 -5.98
CA GLY A 46 6.48 -2.67 -5.97
C GLY A 46 5.55 -1.80 -6.82
N SER A 47 4.92 -2.34 -7.86
CA SER A 47 3.97 -1.62 -8.72
C SER A 47 2.56 -1.67 -8.13
N GLU A 48 2.13 -2.85 -7.70
CA GLU A 48 0.77 -3.07 -7.17
C GLU A 48 0.49 -2.23 -5.92
N TRP A 49 1.41 -2.20 -4.95
CA TRP A 49 1.18 -1.39 -3.76
C TRP A 49 1.19 0.12 -4.04
N GLN A 50 1.92 0.60 -5.05
CA GLN A 50 1.87 2.01 -5.43
C GLN A 50 0.48 2.38 -5.96
N ILE A 51 -0.17 1.46 -6.68
CA ILE A 51 -1.53 1.63 -7.18
C ILE A 51 -2.51 1.64 -6.00
N ASP A 52 -2.48 0.61 -5.17
CA ASP A 52 -3.43 0.43 -4.06
C ASP A 52 -3.42 1.60 -3.08
N PHE A 53 -2.22 2.13 -2.80
CA PHE A 53 -2.02 3.19 -1.83
C PHE A 53 -1.83 4.59 -2.48
N ALA A 54 -2.09 4.75 -3.78
CA ALA A 54 -1.92 6.02 -4.49
C ALA A 54 -2.67 7.19 -3.85
N ASN A 55 -3.84 6.92 -3.27
CA ASN A 55 -4.70 7.92 -2.63
C ASN A 55 -4.39 8.12 -1.14
N PHE A 56 -3.44 7.38 -0.56
CA PHE A 56 -3.07 7.53 0.84
C PHE A 56 -2.15 8.73 1.02
N SER A 57 -2.59 9.67 1.86
CA SER A 57 -1.75 10.77 2.31
C SER A 57 -0.82 10.34 3.45
N VAL A 58 0.16 11.20 3.75
CA VAL A 58 0.97 11.09 4.96
C VAL A 58 0.10 10.89 6.20
N ALA A 59 -0.97 11.68 6.31
CA ALA A 59 -1.88 11.67 7.45
C ALA A 59 -2.66 10.36 7.54
N SER A 60 -3.01 9.75 6.40
CA SER A 60 -3.69 8.45 6.34
C SER A 60 -2.78 7.34 6.85
N PHE A 61 -1.51 7.31 6.43
CA PHE A 61 -0.50 6.38 6.97
C PHE A 61 -0.16 6.63 8.44
N LYS A 62 -0.23 7.89 8.91
CA LYS A 62 -0.10 8.26 10.34
C LYS A 62 -1.23 7.68 11.18
N LYS A 63 -2.43 7.64 10.59
CA LYS A 63 -3.66 7.22 11.26
C LYS A 63 -3.75 5.70 11.37
N ALA A 64 -3.28 4.99 10.35
CA ALA A 64 -3.15 3.53 10.37
C ALA A 64 -2.10 3.10 11.41
N GLY A 65 -2.39 2.01 12.12
CA GLY A 65 -1.44 1.32 13.00
C GLY A 65 -0.61 0.24 12.30
N GLU A 66 -1.07 -0.27 11.15
CA GLU A 66 -0.44 -1.40 10.44
C GLU A 66 0.62 -0.99 9.40
N THR A 67 0.97 0.30 9.31
CA THR A 67 1.94 0.80 8.32
C THR A 67 3.30 0.12 8.43
N ASP A 68 3.78 -0.18 9.64
CA ASP A 68 5.06 -0.87 9.83
C ASP A 68 5.03 -2.32 9.35
N LYS A 69 3.89 -2.99 9.53
CA LYS A 69 3.67 -4.36 9.03
C LYS A 69 3.75 -4.40 7.51
N LEU A 70 3.07 -3.46 6.84
CA LEU A 70 3.14 -3.30 5.39
C LEU A 70 4.60 -3.08 4.92
N CYS A 71 5.31 -2.13 5.53
CA CYS A 71 6.70 -1.87 5.16
C CYS A 71 7.62 -3.07 5.36
N ASN A 72 7.41 -3.86 6.42
CA ASN A 72 8.20 -5.06 6.67
C ASN A 72 7.91 -6.16 5.65
N HIS A 73 6.63 -6.37 5.29
CA HIS A 73 6.23 -7.31 4.25
C HIS A 73 6.86 -6.94 2.89
N LEU A 74 6.78 -5.66 2.50
CA LEU A 74 7.38 -5.20 1.24
C LEU A 74 8.90 -5.46 1.22
N ARG A 75 9.61 -5.15 2.32
CA ARG A 75 11.06 -5.39 2.42
C ARG A 75 11.45 -6.87 2.37
N SER A 76 10.68 -7.75 3.00
CA SER A 76 10.96 -9.20 2.95
C SER A 76 10.74 -9.79 1.56
N HIS A 77 9.97 -9.11 0.71
CA HIS A 77 9.65 -9.53 -0.65
C HIS A 77 10.38 -8.69 -1.71
N ASN A 78 11.62 -8.28 -1.42
CA ASN A 78 12.53 -7.60 -2.35
C ASN A 78 12.07 -6.20 -2.84
N VAL A 79 11.14 -5.54 -2.14
CA VAL A 79 10.81 -4.13 -2.38
C VAL A 79 11.69 -3.27 -1.47
N TYR A 80 12.53 -2.43 -2.07
CA TYR A 80 13.33 -1.48 -1.29
C TYR A 80 12.46 -0.36 -0.76
N ILE A 81 12.53 -0.15 0.55
CA ILE A 81 11.93 0.99 1.25
C ILE A 81 13.00 1.55 2.16
N ALA A 82 13.55 2.71 1.78
CA ALA A 82 14.65 3.34 2.51
C ALA A 82 14.35 3.49 4.01
N LYS A 83 15.32 3.12 4.86
CA LYS A 83 15.26 3.35 6.30
C LYS A 83 15.27 4.87 6.55
N GLY A 84 14.22 5.40 7.17
CA GLY A 84 14.13 6.81 7.55
C GLY A 84 13.12 7.68 6.78
N ILE A 85 12.56 7.21 5.66
CA ILE A 85 11.44 7.91 4.97
C ILE A 85 10.09 7.66 5.70
N ALA A 86 10.11 6.75 6.66
CA ALA A 86 8.98 6.20 7.40
C ALA A 86 8.29 7.15 8.40
N SER A 87 8.61 8.45 8.46
CA SER A 87 7.82 9.37 9.30
C SER A 87 6.41 9.68 8.73
N ARG A 88 5.92 8.82 7.83
CA ARG A 88 4.56 8.25 7.69
C ARG A 88 4.03 8.36 6.23
N MET A 89 4.42 7.47 5.31
CA MET A 89 4.84 7.67 3.89
C MET A 89 3.98 8.41 2.83
N PRO A 90 4.45 9.60 2.46
CA PRO A 90 4.90 10.14 1.17
C PRO A 90 6.34 9.66 0.80
N SER A 91 7.06 10.15 -0.22
CA SER A 91 6.75 10.97 -1.41
C SER A 91 6.89 10.06 -2.62
N TYR A 92 5.74 9.79 -3.26
CA TYR A 92 5.47 8.77 -4.30
C TYR A 92 6.05 7.37 -4.07
N MET A 93 6.32 7.03 -2.80
CA MET A 93 6.50 5.64 -2.32
C MET A 93 7.80 4.95 -2.78
N VAL A 94 8.83 5.76 -3.03
CA VAL A 94 10.29 5.53 -3.08
C VAL A 94 10.76 4.13 -3.48
N VAL A 95 10.73 3.93 -4.79
CA VAL A 95 11.43 2.86 -5.52
C VAL A 95 12.93 3.12 -5.51
N ALA A 96 13.69 2.15 -5.03
CA ALA A 96 14.95 1.81 -5.69
C ALA A 96 14.98 0.29 -5.77
N LEU A 97 14.49 -0.29 -6.88
CA LEU A 97 14.74 -1.71 -7.15
C LEU A 97 16.21 -1.97 -6.81
N LYS A 98 16.50 -2.91 -5.89
CA LYS A 98 17.88 -3.40 -5.78
C LYS A 98 18.22 -3.87 -7.19
N GLN A 99 19.08 -3.14 -7.88
CA GLN A 99 19.64 -3.67 -9.12
C GLN A 99 20.36 -4.97 -8.77
N PRO A 100 20.27 -5.99 -9.64
CA PRO A 100 20.92 -7.27 -9.42
C PRO A 100 22.41 -7.11 -9.11
#